data_AF-A0A949EXS0-F1
#
_entry.id   AF-A0A949EXS0-F1
#
_cell.length_a   1.000
_cell.length_b   1.000
_cell.length_c   1.000
_cell.angle_alpha   90.00
_cell.angle_beta   90.00
_cell.angle_gamma   90.00
#
_symmetry.space_group_name_H-M   'P 1'
#
loop_
_entity.id
_entity.type
_entity.pdbx_description
1 polymer ?
#
loop_
_entity_poly.entity_id
_entity_poly.type
_entity_poly.pdbx_seq_one_letter_code
_entity_poly.pdbx_strand_id
1 'polypeptide(L)' 'GEPVYAGVPGATDGTYLWAFKDIPIVTMGAGDRQVAHQVDEWVDLDQLIETAKVYALAALHYLYPGDI' A
#
# COMPACT_ATOMS: atom_id res chain seq x y z
N GLY A 1 -3.27 1.26 14.34
CA GLY A 1 -2.85 0.00 14.99
C GLY A 1 -1.44 -0.34 14.53
N GLU A 2 -0.84 -1.40 15.10
CA GLU A 2 0.46 -1.87 14.62
C GLU A 2 0.37 -2.38 13.17
N PRO A 3 1.33 -2.07 12.30
CA PRO A 3 1.33 -2.54 10.92
C PRO A 3 1.57 -4.05 10.84
N VAL A 4 0.82 -4.73 9.98
CA VAL A 4 1.01 -6.16 9.69
C VAL A 4 1.77 -6.31 8.38
N TYR A 5 2.98 -6.85 8.45
CA TYR A 5 3.81 -7.09 7.28
C TYR A 5 3.48 -8.45 6.66
N ALA A 6 3.29 -8.46 5.34
CA ALA A 6 3.05 -9.67 4.56
C ALA A 6 3.61 -9.52 3.14
N GLY A 7 3.78 -10.65 2.46
CA GLY A 7 4.01 -10.67 1.01
C GLY A 7 2.68 -10.60 0.23
N VAL A 8 2.78 -10.25 -1.05
CA VAL A 8 1.66 -10.37 -2.00
C VAL A 8 1.84 -11.69 -2.77
N PRO A 9 0.80 -12.55 -2.88
CA PRO A 9 0.86 -13.71 -3.76
C PRO A 9 0.96 -13.25 -5.22
N GLY A 10 2.11 -13.45 -5.85
CA GLY A 10 2.37 -13.04 -7.24
C GLY A 10 3.35 -11.88 -7.37
N ALA A 11 3.45 -11.32 -8.58
CA ALA A 11 4.29 -10.16 -8.86
C ALA A 11 3.47 -8.88 -8.81
N THR A 12 4.09 -7.80 -8.35
CA THR A 12 3.59 -6.43 -8.46
C THR A 12 4.68 -5.55 -9.08
N ASP A 13 4.38 -4.32 -9.47
CA ASP A 13 5.42 -3.38 -9.92
C ASP A 13 6.55 -3.24 -8.90
N GLY A 14 6.20 -3.32 -7.60
CA GLY A 14 7.16 -3.32 -6.50
C GLY A 14 8.20 -4.45 -6.57
N THR A 15 7.82 -5.62 -7.08
CA THR A 15 8.75 -6.74 -7.31
C THR A 15 9.87 -6.33 -8.27
N TYR A 16 9.54 -5.63 -9.35
CA TYR A 16 10.50 -5.21 -10.37
C TYR A 16 11.30 -3.96 -9.96
N LEU A 17 10.66 -3.01 -9.28
CA LEU A 17 11.35 -1.84 -8.72
C LEU A 17 12.46 -2.26 -7.76
N TRP A 18 12.19 -3.24 -6.91
CA TRP A 18 13.20 -3.80 -6.04
C TRP A 18 14.23 -4.63 -6.82
N ALA A 19 13.79 -5.67 -7.54
CA ALA A 19 14.70 -6.65 -8.15
C ALA A 19 15.62 -6.05 -9.24
N PHE A 20 15.16 -5.05 -9.98
CA PHE A 20 15.90 -4.51 -11.14
C PHE A 20 16.52 -3.13 -10.90
N LYS A 21 16.07 -2.39 -9.89
CA LYS A 21 16.52 -1.01 -9.62
C LYS A 21 16.99 -0.78 -8.20
N ASP A 22 16.92 -1.79 -7.32
CA ASP A 22 17.29 -1.68 -5.91
C ASP A 22 16.60 -0.50 -5.21
N ILE A 23 15.35 -0.21 -5.63
CA ILE A 23 14.54 0.85 -5.03
C ILE A 23 13.79 0.23 -3.83
N PRO A 24 13.95 0.75 -2.60
CA PRO A 24 13.15 0.33 -1.46
C PRO A 24 11.67 0.69 -1.68
N ILE A 25 10.78 -0.29 -1.60
CA ILE A 25 9.34 -0.09 -1.79
C ILE A 25 8.52 -0.86 -0.75
N VAL A 26 7.32 -0.36 -0.47
CA VAL A 26 6.26 -1.09 0.23
C VAL A 26 5.02 -1.08 -0.64
N THR A 27 4.48 -2.25 -0.95
CA THR A 27 3.18 -2.37 -1.62
C THR A 27 2.08 -2.46 -0.56
N MET A 28 1.17 -1.50 -0.54
CA MET A 28 0.03 -1.48 0.39
C MET A 28 -1.19 -0.80 -0.24
N GLY A 29 -2.38 -1.11 0.27
CA GLY A 29 -3.66 -0.54 -0.16
C GLY A 29 -4.81 -1.05 0.70
N ALA A 30 -5.99 -0.45 0.54
CA ALA A 30 -7.22 -0.92 1.18
C ALA A 30 -7.79 -2.16 0.47
N GLY A 31 -8.59 -2.94 1.20
CA GLY A 31 -9.31 -4.08 0.64
C GLY A 31 -8.66 -5.43 0.92
N ASP A 32 -9.42 -6.49 0.69
CA ASP A 32 -8.95 -7.85 0.83
C ASP A 32 -8.25 -8.31 -0.46
N ARG A 33 -6.96 -8.65 -0.36
CA ARG A 33 -6.19 -9.14 -1.51
C ARG A 33 -6.77 -10.43 -2.13
N GLN A 34 -7.60 -11.17 -1.40
CA GLN A 34 -8.21 -12.40 -1.90
C GLN A 34 -9.39 -12.15 -2.85
N VAL A 35 -9.97 -10.94 -2.85
CA VAL A 35 -11.12 -10.61 -3.73
C VAL A 35 -10.71 -10.04 -5.08
N ALA A 36 -9.41 -9.82 -5.31
CA ALA A 36 -8.91 -9.39 -6.60
C ALA A 36 -9.33 -10.37 -7.72
N HIS A 37 -9.78 -9.83 -8.85
CA HIS A 37 -10.26 -10.59 -10.02
C HIS A 37 -11.51 -11.45 -9.76
N GLN A 38 -12.27 -11.19 -8.70
CA GLN A 38 -13.57 -11.81 -8.48
C GLN A 38 -14.69 -10.98 -9.13
N VAL A 39 -15.82 -11.62 -9.44
CA VAL A 39 -16.97 -10.96 -10.11
C VAL A 39 -17.55 -9.82 -9.28
N ASP A 40 -17.43 -9.93 -7.95
CA ASP A 40 -17.96 -9.02 -6.93
C ASP A 40 -16.83 -8.35 -6.14
N GLU A 41 -15.71 -8.03 -6.79
CA GLU A 41 -14.59 -7.30 -6.18
C GLU A 41 -15.08 -6.02 -5.46
N TRP A 42 -14.67 -5.84 -4.21
CA TRP A 42 -15.16 -4.79 -3.31
C TRP A 42 -14.05 -4.28 -2.39
N VAL A 43 -14.32 -3.13 -1.75
CA VAL A 43 -13.44 -2.52 -0.75
C VAL A 43 -14.25 -2.03 0.44
N ASP A 44 -13.71 -2.18 1.65
CA ASP A 44 -14.28 -1.61 2.86
C ASP A 44 -14.04 -0.08 2.88
N LEU A 45 -15.09 0.71 3.14
CA LEU A 45 -14.99 2.17 3.10
C LEU A 45 -14.12 2.74 4.22
N ASP A 46 -14.13 2.14 5.40
CA ASP A 46 -13.29 2.60 6.50
C ASP A 46 -11.82 2.30 6.21
N GLN A 47 -11.52 1.13 5.64
CA GLN A 47 -10.17 0.80 5.16
C GLN A 47 -9.70 1.75 4.06
N LEU A 48 -10.59 2.11 3.13
CA LEU A 48 -10.28 3.03 2.04
C LEU A 48 -9.91 4.42 2.57
N ILE A 49 -10.74 4.94 3.49
CA ILE A 49 -10.50 6.23 4.13
C ILE A 49 -9.19 6.21 4.90
N GLU A 50 -8.92 5.14 5.66
CA GLU A 50 -7.68 5.03 6.44
C GLU A 50 -6.44 4.95 5.54
N THR A 51 -6.50 4.16 4.46
CA THR A 51 -5.40 4.07 3.48
C THR A 51 -5.14 5.42 2.81
N ALA A 52 -6.19 6.18 2.47
CA ALA A 52 -6.05 7.51 1.90
C ALA A 52 -5.32 8.48 2.84
N LYS A 53 -5.60 8.43 4.14
CA LYS A 53 -4.86 9.22 5.14
C LYS A 53 -3.40 8.81 5.21
N VAL A 54 -3.09 7.51 5.15
CA VAL A 54 -1.70 7.02 5.15
C VAL A 54 -0.95 7.57 3.94
N TYR A 55 -1.53 7.56 2.73
CA TYR A 55 -0.89 8.17 1.57
C TYR A 55 -0.69 9.68 1.71
N ALA A 56 -1.68 10.40 2.24
CA ALA A 56 -1.56 11.84 2.48
C ALA A 56 -0.43 12.15 3.48
N LEU A 57 -0.38 11.43 4.60
CA LEU A 57 0.68 11.58 5.61
C LEU A 57 2.04 11.17 5.06
N ALA A 58 2.15 10.08 4.29
CA ALA A 58 3.40 9.66 3.67
C ALA A 58 3.94 10.73 2.70
N ALA A 59 3.07 11.32 1.87
CA ALA A 59 3.45 12.41 0.99
C ALA A 59 3.90 13.66 1.77
N LEU A 60 3.17 14.00 2.84
CA LEU A 60 3.56 15.11 3.71
C LEU A 60 4.93 14.85 4.36
N HIS A 61 5.14 13.68 4.98
CA HIS A 61 6.42 13.33 5.63
C HIS A 61 7.59 13.32 4.64
N TYR A 62 7.34 12.94 3.38
CA TYR A 62 8.34 13.00 2.33
C TYR A 62 8.70 14.43 1.92
N LEU A 63 7.69 15.30 1.76
CA LEU A 63 7.89 16.68 1.31
C LEU A 63 8.37 17.63 2.42
N TYR A 64 8.00 17.35 3.68
CA TYR A 64 8.26 18.19 4.85
C TYR A 64 8.85 17.37 6.02
N PRO A 65 10.06 16.82 5.86
CA PRO A 65 10.67 16.00 6.91
C PRO A 65 11.00 16.84 8.15
N GLY A 66 10.41 16.48 9.30
CA GLY A 66 10.70 17.10 10.61
C GLY A 66 9.72 18.19 11.06
N ASP A 67 8.79 18.62 10.19
CA ASP A 67 7.77 19.63 10.50
C ASP A 67 6.42 19.02 10.94
N ILE A 68 6.32 17.69 10.88
CA ILE A 68 5.16 16.85 11.16
C ILE A 68 5.56 15.61 11.94
#